data_AF-A0AAV7V837-F1
#
_entry.id   AF-A0AAV7V837-F1
#
_cell.length_a   1.000
_cell.length_b   1.000
_cell.length_c   1.000
_cell.angle_alpha   90.00
_cell.angle_beta   90.00
_cell.angle_gamma   90.00
#
_symmetry.space_group_name_H-M   'P 1'
#
loop_
_entity.id
_entity.type
_entity.pdbx_description
1 polymer ?
#
loop_
_entity_poly.entity_id
_entity_poly.type
_entity_poly.pdbx_seq_one_letter_code
_entity_poly.pdbx_strand_id
1 'polypeptide(L)'
;MVEEILRVEPQLFGSQVQHTSIARKAELWQRIVDRVNAVGQHPRNREDIRKRWNDLRGKVRSMVSRHNIAVQKTGGGPPPTPPEFTSWEQEVFNILHP
;
A
#
# COMPACT_ATOMS: atom_id res chain seq x y z
N MET A 1 6.26 -3.70 8.95
CA MET A 1 6.44 -2.64 7.92
C MET A 1 5.10 -2.19 7.37
N VAL A 2 4.35 -3.05 6.66
CA VAL A 2 3.06 -2.68 6.05
C VAL A 2 2.09 -2.12 7.09
N GLU A 3 1.88 -2.84 8.19
CA GLU A 3 1.05 -2.39 9.32
C GLU A 3 1.42 -1.00 9.85
N GLU A 4 2.72 -0.69 9.94
CA GLU A 4 3.19 0.62 10.43
C GLU A 4 2.83 1.75 9.47
N ILE A 5 2.87 1.48 8.17
CA ILE A 5 2.46 2.45 7.14
C ILE A 5 0.95 2.62 7.16
N LEU A 6 0.19 1.53 7.26
CA LEU A 6 -1.28 1.56 7.29
C LEU A 6 -1.82 2.39 8.46
N ARG A 7 -1.17 2.34 9.62
CA ARG A 7 -1.55 3.14 10.80
C ARG A 7 -1.47 4.65 10.59
N VAL A 8 -0.59 5.11 9.68
CA VAL A 8 -0.36 6.54 9.42
C VAL A 8 -0.73 6.94 7.99
N GLU A 9 -1.26 6.01 7.20
CA GLU A 9 -1.60 6.20 5.79
C GLU A 9 -2.53 7.39 5.57
N PRO A 10 -3.60 7.60 6.38
CA PRO A 10 -4.48 8.75 6.19
C PRO A 10 -3.76 10.10 6.28
N GLN A 11 -2.69 10.20 7.07
CA GLN A 11 -1.90 11.42 7.28
C GLN A 11 -0.84 11.62 6.18
N LEU A 12 -0.37 10.53 5.59
CA LEU A 12 0.67 10.57 4.56
C LEU A 12 0.07 10.69 3.15
N PHE A 13 -1.07 10.06 2.89
CA PHE A 13 -1.62 9.88 1.55
C PHE A 13 -3.15 9.95 1.47
N GLY A 14 -3.87 9.69 2.57
CA GLY A 14 -5.32 9.65 2.60
C GLY A 14 -5.99 10.95 3.04
N SER A 15 -7.14 10.82 3.71
CA SER A 15 -8.07 11.92 4.02
C SER A 15 -7.51 13.05 4.89
N GLN A 16 -6.43 12.82 5.64
CA GLN A 16 -5.80 13.81 6.53
C GLN A 16 -4.57 14.49 5.91
N VAL A 17 -4.21 14.16 4.66
CA VAL A 17 -2.98 14.64 4.03
C VAL A 17 -2.91 16.16 3.91
N GLN A 18 -4.05 16.82 3.71
CA GLN A 18 -4.16 18.28 3.59
C GLN A 18 -3.96 18.99 4.93
N HIS A 19 -4.26 18.33 6.05
CA HIS A 19 -4.13 18.86 7.40
C HIS A 19 -2.81 18.46 8.08
N THR A 20 -1.99 17.63 7.42
CA THR A 20 -0.74 17.15 7.99
C THR A 20 0.43 17.99 7.47
N SER A 21 1.11 18.69 8.38
CA SER A 21 2.26 19.54 8.05
C SER A 21 3.46 18.73 7.52
N ILE A 22 4.37 19.40 6.80
CA ILE A 22 5.59 18.76 6.27
C ILE A 22 6.44 18.17 7.42
N ALA A 23 6.61 18.92 8.51
CA ALA A 23 7.33 18.46 9.70
C ALA A 23 6.68 17.20 10.28
N ARG A 24 5.35 17.19 10.39
CA ARG A 24 4.62 16.03 10.89
C ARG A 24 4.76 14.81 9.98
N LYS A 25 4.71 15.00 8.66
CA LYS A 25 4.97 13.92 7.68
C LYS A 25 6.39 13.37 7.86
N ALA A 26 7.38 14.23 8.08
CA ALA A 26 8.76 13.79 8.32
C ALA A 26 8.90 12.97 9.62
N GLU A 27 8.25 13.36 10.70
CA GLU A 27 8.21 12.60 11.96
C GLU A 27 7.55 11.23 11.78
N LEU A 28 6.41 11.17 11.08
CA LEU A 28 5.70 9.91 10.83
C LEU A 28 6.57 8.93 10.03
N TRP A 29 7.26 9.44 9.00
CA TRP A 29 8.22 8.63 8.25
C TRP A 29 9.38 8.14 9.13
N GLN A 30 9.91 8.99 10.01
CA GLN A 30 10.99 8.59 10.91
C GLN A 30 10.52 7.50 11.87
N ARG A 31 9.32 7.64 12.44
CA ARG A 31 8.72 6.63 13.32
C ARG A 31 8.55 5.28 12.62
N ILE A 32 8.15 5.27 11.34
CA ILE A 32 8.07 4.04 10.56
C ILE A 32 9.47 3.44 10.39
N VAL A 33 10.47 4.25 10.04
CA VAL A 33 11.87 3.80 9.89
C VAL A 33 12.37 3.15 11.18
N ASP A 34 12.21 3.83 12.32
CA ASP A 34 12.69 3.35 13.60
C ASP A 34 12.03 2.02 13.99
N ARG A 35 10.71 1.90 13.81
CA ARG A 35 9.98 0.64 14.10
C ARG A 35 10.36 -0.48 13.15
N VAL A 36 10.54 -0.19 11.87
CA VAL A 36 10.95 -1.18 10.88
C VAL A 36 12.37 -1.67 11.13
N ASN A 37 13.27 -0.76 11.51
CA ASN A 37 14.65 -1.10 11.84
C ASN A 37 14.76 -1.83 13.18
N ALA A 38 13.89 -1.54 14.16
CA ALA A 38 13.86 -2.25 15.44
C ALA A 38 13.55 -3.75 15.31
N VAL A 39 12.75 -4.14 14.31
CA VAL A 39 12.41 -5.55 14.02
C VAL A 39 13.24 -6.15 12.87
N GLY A 40 13.98 -5.31 12.14
CA GLY A 40 14.69 -5.68 10.93
C GLY A 40 16.14 -6.04 11.21
N GLN A 41 16.69 -6.95 10.40
CA GLN A 41 18.13 -7.28 10.46
C GLN A 41 19.01 -6.31 9.65
N HIS A 42 18.40 -5.53 8.76
CA HIS A 42 19.11 -4.61 7.87
C HIS A 42 18.59 -3.18 8.07
N PRO A 43 19.48 -2.19 8.23
CA PRO A 43 19.08 -0.81 8.34
C PRO A 43 18.41 -0.38 7.02
N ARG A 44 17.21 0.21 7.15
CA ARG A 44 16.47 0.82 6.06
C ARG A 44 16.34 2.30 6.32
N ASN A 45 16.43 3.09 5.26
CA ASN A 45 16.16 4.53 5.32
C ASN A 45 14.73 4.82 4.85
N ARG A 46 14.35 6.11 4.91
CA ARG A 46 13.02 6.57 4.49
C ARG A 46 12.72 6.26 3.02
N GLU A 47 13.71 6.38 2.14
CA GLU A 47 13.56 6.14 0.71
C GLU A 47 13.29 4.65 0.43
N ASP A 48 14.00 3.75 1.10
CA ASP A 48 13.78 2.31 1.00
C ASP A 48 12.34 1.94 1.37
N ILE A 49 11.83 2.52 2.46
CA ILE A 49 10.46 2.27 2.92
C ILE A 49 9.44 2.83 1.95
N ARG A 50 9.65 4.04 1.41
CA ARG A 50 8.79 4.63 0.38
C ARG A 50 8.76 3.80 -0.89
N LYS A 51 9.93 3.38 -1.37
CA LYS A 51 10.05 2.54 -2.56
C LYS A 51 9.32 1.22 -2.34
N ARG A 52 9.57 0.55 -1.21
CA ARG A 52 8.91 -0.71 -0.88
C ARG A 52 7.39 -0.56 -0.78
N TRP A 53 6.90 0.52 -0.18
CA TRP A 53 5.47 0.82 -0.13
C TRP A 53 4.87 1.03 -1.52
N ASN A 54 5.55 1.79 -2.38
CA ASN A 54 5.12 2.00 -3.76
C ASN A 54 5.08 0.70 -4.57
N ASP A 55 6.07 -0.19 -4.40
CA ASP A 55 6.10 -1.50 -5.03
C ASP A 55 4.91 -2.36 -4.61
N LEU A 56 4.57 -2.36 -3.31
CA LEU A 56 3.44 -3.11 -2.77
C LEU A 56 2.10 -2.59 -3.31
N ARG A 57 1.91 -1.26 -3.33
CA ARG A 57 0.74 -0.65 -3.97
C ARG A 57 0.68 -0.97 -5.46
N GLY A 58 1.83 -0.95 -6.13
CA GLY A 58 1.97 -1.35 -7.53
C GLY A 58 1.50 -2.78 -7.76
N LYS A 59 1.93 -3.72 -6.92
CA LYS A 59 1.51 -5.12 -6.97
C LYS A 59 -0.01 -5.27 -6.90
N VAL A 60 -0.65 -4.62 -5.92
CA VAL A 60 -2.11 -4.67 -5.75
C VAL A 60 -2.83 -4.07 -6.95
N ARG A 61 -2.40 -2.88 -7.43
CA ARG A 61 -2.95 -2.28 -8.67
C ARG A 61 -2.82 -3.21 -9.87
N SER A 62 -1.70 -3.89 -10.03
CA SER A 62 -1.50 -4.83 -11.13
C SER A 62 -2.40 -6.06 -11.02
N MET A 63 -2.67 -6.57 -9.80
CA MET A 63 -3.62 -7.66 -9.59
C MET A 63 -5.03 -7.26 -10.03
N VAL A 64 -5.50 -6.09 -9.59
CA VAL A 64 -6.80 -5.53 -9.98
C VAL A 64 -6.88 -5.28 -11.48
N SER A 65 -5.85 -4.66 -12.06
CA SER A 65 -5.80 -4.38 -13.50
C SER A 65 -5.86 -5.65 -14.33
N ARG A 66 -5.11 -6.71 -13.97
CA ARG A 66 -5.17 -8.00 -14.66
C ARG A 66 -6.57 -8.62 -14.58
N HIS A 67 -7.21 -8.56 -13.41
CA HIS A 67 -8.57 -9.07 -13.26
C HIS A 67 -9.55 -8.28 -14.14
N ASN A 68 -9.51 -6.95 -14.12
CA ASN A 68 -10.39 -6.11 -14.94
C ASN A 68 -10.20 -6.38 -16.44
N ILE A 69 -8.96 -6.56 -16.90
CA ILE A 69 -8.66 -6.93 -18.29
C ILE A 69 -9.26 -8.32 -18.61
N ALA A 70 -9.15 -9.28 -17.70
CA ALA A 70 -9.72 -10.61 -17.90
C ALA A 70 -11.25 -10.56 -17.99
N VAL A 71 -11.91 -9.78 -17.14
CA VAL A 71 -13.37 -9.57 -17.16
C VAL A 71 -13.81 -8.94 -18.50
N GLN A 72 -13.08 -7.95 -19.01
CA GLN A 72 -13.43 -7.29 -20.28
C GLN A 72 -13.25 -8.18 -21.52
N LYS A 73 -12.43 -9.24 -21.43
CA LYS A 73 -12.10 -10.12 -22.56
C LYS A 73 -12.97 -11.37 -22.65
N THR A 74 -13.95 -11.57 -21.76
CA THR A 74 -14.84 -12.73 -21.84
C THR A 74 -15.83 -12.58 -23.00
N GLY A 75 -15.54 -13.22 -24.13
CA GLY A 75 -16.43 -13.32 -25.30
C GLY A 75 -17.59 -14.30 -25.11
N GLY A 76 -18.32 -14.20 -23.99
CA GLY A 76 -19.50 -15.04 -23.68
C GLY A 76 -19.28 -16.20 -22.69
N GLY A 77 -18.06 -16.37 -22.18
CA GLY A 77 -17.76 -17.31 -21.08
C GLY A 77 -18.07 -16.73 -19.69
N PRO A 78 -18.11 -17.57 -18.63
CA PRO A 78 -18.33 -17.10 -17.27
C PRO A 78 -17.22 -16.13 -16.82
N PRO A 79 -17.54 -15.17 -15.93
CA PRO A 79 -16.57 -14.18 -15.47
C PRO A 79 -15.39 -14.86 -14.76
N PRO A 80 -14.16 -14.33 -14.92
CA PRO A 80 -13.00 -14.84 -14.19
C PRO A 80 -13.19 -14.68 -12.68
N THR A 81 -12.60 -15.59 -11.92
CA THR A 81 -12.63 -15.52 -10.46
C THR A 81 -12.00 -14.21 -9.97
N PRO A 82 -12.57 -13.56 -8.93
CA PRO A 82 -11.96 -12.42 -8.28
C PRO A 82 -10.53 -12.74 -7.81
N PRO A 83 -9.61 -11.76 -7.81
CA PRO A 83 -8.27 -11.97 -7.30
C PRO A 83 -8.35 -12.23 -5.79
N GLU A 84 -7.74 -13.33 -5.34
CA GLU A 84 -7.57 -13.59 -3.92
C GLU A 84 -6.44 -12.71 -3.38
N PHE A 85 -6.76 -11.91 -2.37
CA PHE A 85 -5.80 -11.07 -1.66
C PHE A 85 -5.40 -11.73 -0.35
N THR A 86 -4.10 -11.70 -0.04
CA THR A 86 -3.65 -11.93 1.34
C THR A 86 -4.16 -10.82 2.26
N SER A 87 -4.16 -11.04 3.58
CA SER A 87 -4.71 -10.08 4.55
C SER A 87 -4.16 -8.65 4.37
N TRP A 88 -2.86 -8.48 4.19
CA TRP A 88 -2.27 -7.15 3.99
C TRP A 88 -2.54 -6.57 2.58
N GLU A 89 -2.70 -7.42 1.56
CA GLU A 89 -3.06 -6.95 0.20
C GLU A 89 -4.49 -6.42 0.16
N GLN A 90 -5.39 -7.04 0.92
CA GLN A 90 -6.77 -6.58 1.07
C GLN A 90 -6.84 -5.19 1.72
N GLU A 91 -6.03 -4.96 2.77
CA GLU A 91 -5.96 -3.65 3.42
C GLU A 91 -5.43 -2.56 2.47
N VAL A 92 -4.40 -2.88 1.68
CA VAL A 92 -3.87 -1.97 0.65
C VAL A 92 -4.90 -1.75 -0.47
N PHE A 93 -5.65 -2.78 -0.87
CA PHE A 93 -6.71 -2.67 -1.86
C PHE A 93 -7.81 -1.70 -1.40
N ASN A 94 -8.27 -1.82 -0.15
CA ASN A 94 -9.29 -0.94 0.42
C ASN A 94 -8.85 0.53 0.45
N ILE A 95 -7.55 0.80 0.64
CA ILE A 95 -7.01 2.17 0.59
C ILE A 95 -6.94 2.72 -0.84
N LEU A 96 -6.65 1.86 -1.81
CA LEU A 96 -6.62 2.24 -3.22
C LEU A 96 -8.02 2.43 -3.81
N HIS A 97 -9.02 1.79 -3.21
CA HIS A 97 -10.43 1.78 -3.62
C HIS A 97 -11.33 2.07 -2.41
N PRO A 98 -11.31 3.32 -1.88
CA PRO A 98 -12.10 3.73 -0.72
C PRO A 98 -13.60 3.82 -1.01
#